data_AF-A0A960V7C2-F1
#
_entry.id   AF-A0A960V7C2-F1
#
_cell.length_a   1.000
_cell.length_b   1.000
_cell.length_c   1.000
_cell.angle_alpha   90.00
_cell.angle_beta   90.00
_cell.angle_gamma   90.00
#
_symmetry.space_group_name_H-M   'P 1'
#
loop_
_entity.id
_entity.type
_entity.pdbx_description
1 polymer ?
#
loop_
_entity_poly.entity_id
_entity_poly.type
_entity_poly.pdbx_seq_one_letter_code
_entity_poly.pdbx_strand_id
1 'polypeptide(L)'
;MKSPFPFYPLEDNLLGKILLDIAEKRGEREFLFQAVNSHKNSSNFFFTPNSKKQVIMNTLPVKLRTLISENKLTQLKKELLYLIDGNEGNNELPSMDIFMEILEWIITGFESLDLKIELIHLLTNGKYKVNEEILLELQNQYEISLKEDFENGK
;
A
#
# COMPACT_ATOMS: atom_id res chain seq x y z
N MET A 1 24.23 -15.67 -3.91
CA MET A 1 22.98 -15.00 -4.37
C MET A 1 23.10 -13.52 -4.03
N LYS A 2 22.69 -12.61 -4.92
CA LYS A 2 22.59 -11.18 -4.56
C LYS A 2 21.44 -11.02 -3.55
N SER A 3 21.66 -10.25 -2.49
CA SER A 3 20.58 -9.88 -1.57
C SER A 3 19.48 -9.17 -2.36
N PRO A 4 18.19 -9.46 -2.11
CA PRO A 4 17.10 -8.71 -2.71
C PRO A 4 17.21 -7.22 -2.33
N PHE A 5 16.78 -6.33 -3.22
CA PHE A 5 16.88 -4.88 -3.01
C PHE A 5 15.78 -4.43 -2.03
N PRO A 6 16.11 -3.69 -0.96
CA PRO A 6 15.13 -3.29 0.06
C PRO A 6 14.05 -2.40 -0.55
N PHE A 7 12.84 -2.47 0.01
CA PHE A 7 11.71 -1.62 -0.33
C PHE A 7 11.20 -0.93 0.93
N TYR A 8 11.13 0.40 0.89
CA TYR A 8 10.66 1.25 1.97
C TYR A 8 9.29 1.84 1.58
N PRO A 9 8.16 1.34 2.13
CA PRO A 9 6.82 1.70 1.61
C PRO A 9 6.51 3.20 1.63
N LEU A 10 7.04 3.93 2.62
CA LEU A 10 6.83 5.36 2.79
C LEU A 10 7.82 6.23 1.99
N GLU A 11 8.87 5.63 1.43
CA GLU A 11 9.96 6.36 0.75
C GLU A 11 10.15 5.96 -0.72
N ASP A 12 9.73 4.75 -1.12
CA ASP A 12 9.92 4.24 -2.48
C ASP A 12 8.62 4.29 -3.31
N ASN A 13 7.47 4.53 -2.69
CA ASN A 13 6.17 4.68 -3.37
C ASN A 13 5.61 6.11 -3.19
N LEU A 14 5.04 6.68 -4.25
CA LEU A 14 4.53 8.06 -4.26
C LEU A 14 3.41 8.28 -3.24
N LEU A 15 2.40 7.39 -3.22
CA LEU A 15 1.32 7.47 -2.24
C LEU A 15 1.86 7.37 -0.81
N GLY A 16 2.84 6.50 -0.59
CA GLY A 16 3.55 6.37 0.69
C GLY A 16 4.25 7.64 1.14
N LYS A 17 4.97 8.32 0.23
CA LYS A 17 5.63 9.61 0.50
C LYS A 17 4.64 10.69 0.88
N ILE A 18 3.54 10.82 0.15
CA ILE A 18 2.53 11.83 0.45
C ILE A 18 1.86 11.57 1.79
N LEU A 19 1.57 10.30 2.11
CA LEU A 19 1.07 9.93 3.44
C LEU A 19 2.08 10.30 4.55
N LEU A 20 3.37 10.12 4.29
CA LEU A 20 4.45 10.51 5.20
C LEU A 20 4.50 12.04 5.39
N ASP A 21 4.41 12.81 4.31
CA ASP A 21 4.40 14.28 4.37
C ASP A 21 3.19 14.82 5.14
N ILE A 22 2.02 14.21 4.98
CA ILE A 22 0.81 14.54 5.76
C ILE A 22 1.02 14.23 7.24
N ALA A 23 1.56 13.05 7.56
CA ALA A 23 1.87 12.69 8.95
C ALA A 23 2.92 13.63 9.56
N GLU A 24 3.92 14.06 8.79
CA GLU A 24 4.95 14.99 9.25
C GLU A 24 4.37 16.37 9.60
N LYS A 25 3.48 16.93 8.77
CA LYS A 25 2.76 18.17 9.07
C LYS A 25 1.92 18.09 10.35
N ARG A 26 1.50 16.88 10.72
CA ARG A 26 0.73 16.58 11.94
C ARG A 26 1.61 16.22 13.14
N GLY A 27 2.93 16.14 12.98
CA GLY A 27 3.86 15.71 14.04
C GLY A 27 3.84 14.20 14.32
N GLU A 28 3.30 13.40 13.40
CA GLU A 28 3.03 11.97 13.54
C GLU A 28 3.97 11.09 12.70
N ARG A 29 5.03 11.68 12.12
CA ARG A 29 6.02 10.99 11.26
C ARG A 29 6.50 9.67 11.86
N GLU A 30 7.05 9.72 13.08
CA GLU A 30 7.61 8.54 13.75
C GLU A 30 6.53 7.49 14.05
N PHE A 31 5.33 7.93 14.41
CA PHE A 31 4.21 7.04 14.68
C PHE A 31 3.77 6.29 13.42
N LEU A 32 3.72 6.95 12.26
CA LEU A 32 3.43 6.32 10.98
C LEU A 32 4.50 5.28 10.61
N PHE A 33 5.79 5.61 10.75
CA PHE A 33 6.88 4.65 10.52
C PHE A 33 6.75 3.42 11.41
N GLN A 34 6.51 3.59 12.71
CA GLN A 34 6.31 2.48 13.63
C GLN A 34 5.07 1.65 13.29
N ALA A 35 4.00 2.29 12.81
CA ALA A 35 2.78 1.60 12.39
C ALA A 35 3.03 0.68 11.19
N VAL A 36 3.66 1.20 10.12
CA VAL A 36 4.03 0.40 8.93
C VAL A 36 5.04 -0.69 9.28
N ASN A 37 6.02 -0.41 10.13
CA ASN A 37 7.05 -1.38 10.53
C ASN A 37 6.56 -2.40 11.57
N SER A 38 5.30 -2.34 11.99
CA SER A 38 4.75 -3.27 12.98
C SER A 38 4.20 -4.57 12.41
N HIS A 39 4.24 -4.74 11.09
CA HIS A 39 3.96 -6.01 10.41
C HIS A 39 5.04 -7.06 10.74
N LYS A 40 4.68 -8.34 10.68
CA LYS A 40 5.54 -9.43 11.20
C LYS A 40 6.87 -9.53 10.46
N ASN A 41 6.84 -9.25 9.16
CA ASN A 41 7.97 -9.38 8.26
C ASN A 41 8.47 -8.03 7.73
N SER A 42 8.30 -6.95 8.51
CA SER A 42 8.71 -5.59 8.13
C SER A 42 10.21 -5.45 7.86
N SER A 43 11.05 -6.26 8.52
CA SER A 43 12.50 -6.32 8.24
C SER A 43 12.83 -6.96 6.88
N ASN A 44 11.83 -7.53 6.20
CA ASN A 44 11.95 -8.29 4.96
C ASN A 44 11.15 -7.67 3.81
N PHE A 45 10.92 -6.36 3.84
CA PHE A 45 10.34 -5.65 2.69
C PHE A 45 11.42 -5.43 1.63
N PHE A 46 11.24 -6.13 0.51
CA PHE A 46 12.09 -6.07 -0.66
C PHE A 46 11.23 -5.88 -1.90
N PHE A 47 11.82 -5.33 -2.96
CA PHE A 47 11.14 -5.29 -4.25
C PHE A 47 10.91 -6.71 -4.77
N THR A 48 9.68 -6.97 -5.21
CA THR A 48 9.31 -8.27 -5.76
C THR A 48 9.99 -8.44 -7.13
N PRO A 49 10.62 -9.60 -7.42
CA PRO A 49 11.21 -9.84 -8.74
C PRO A 49 10.18 -9.64 -9.86
N ASN A 50 10.59 -8.96 -10.94
CA ASN A 50 9.70 -8.56 -12.05
C ASN A 50 8.85 -9.71 -12.61
N SER A 51 9.42 -10.91 -12.74
CA SER A 51 8.69 -12.09 -13.23
C SER A 51 7.54 -12.49 -12.31
N LYS A 52 7.78 -12.51 -10.99
CA LYS A 52 6.75 -12.79 -9.98
C LYS A 52 5.70 -11.67 -9.95
N LYS A 53 6.15 -10.42 -9.99
CA LYS A 53 5.29 -9.24 -10.01
C LYS A 53 4.31 -9.25 -11.18
N GLN A 54 4.77 -9.53 -12.40
CA GLN A 54 3.90 -9.62 -13.58
C GLN A 54 2.81 -10.69 -13.42
N VAL A 55 3.14 -11.86 -12.89
CA VAL A 55 2.16 -12.94 -12.65
C VAL A 55 1.09 -12.50 -11.65
N ILE A 56 1.50 -11.90 -10.54
CA ILE A 56 0.59 -11.41 -9.51
C ILE A 56 -0.30 -10.29 -10.07
N MET A 57 0.29 -9.29 -10.72
CA MET A 57 -0.44 -8.13 -11.25
C MET A 57 -1.39 -8.47 -12.41
N ASN A 58 -1.20 -9.59 -13.10
CA ASN A 58 -2.14 -10.06 -14.13
C ASN A 58 -3.39 -10.75 -13.56
N THR A 59 -3.32 -11.29 -12.34
CA THR A 59 -4.39 -12.14 -11.78
C THR A 59 -5.08 -11.48 -10.60
N LEU A 60 -4.30 -10.82 -9.74
CA LEU A 60 -4.77 -10.25 -8.49
C LEU A 60 -5.80 -9.13 -8.70
N PRO A 61 -5.63 -8.13 -9.59
CA PRO A 61 -6.62 -7.07 -9.76
C PRO A 61 -8.01 -7.59 -10.11
N VAL A 62 -8.11 -8.61 -10.97
CA VAL A 62 -9.39 -9.24 -11.33
C VAL A 62 -10.05 -9.85 -10.10
N LYS A 63 -9.28 -10.64 -9.33
CA LYS A 63 -9.76 -11.25 -8.09
C LYS A 63 -10.23 -10.21 -7.07
N LEU A 64 -9.46 -9.12 -6.88
CA LEU A 64 -9.82 -8.06 -5.95
C LEU A 64 -11.12 -7.35 -6.38
N ARG A 65 -11.30 -7.06 -7.68
CA ARG A 65 -12.57 -6.50 -8.20
C ARG A 65 -13.76 -7.40 -7.87
N THR A 66 -13.62 -8.71 -8.08
CA THR A 66 -14.68 -9.67 -7.73
C THR A 66 -15.00 -9.61 -6.24
N LEU A 67 -13.99 -9.68 -5.38
CA LEU A 67 -14.17 -9.61 -3.92
C LEU A 67 -14.84 -8.30 -3.47
N ILE A 68 -14.44 -7.18 -4.05
CA ILE A 68 -15.06 -5.87 -3.76
C ILE A 68 -16.51 -5.84 -4.22
N SER A 69 -16.80 -6.28 -5.46
CA SER A 69 -18.16 -6.31 -6.02
C SER A 69 -19.12 -7.23 -5.26
N GLU A 70 -18.60 -8.30 -4.66
CA GLU A 70 -19.37 -9.25 -3.85
C GLU A 70 -19.40 -8.88 -2.36
N ASN A 71 -18.88 -7.70 -1.98
CA ASN A 71 -18.76 -7.22 -0.60
C ASN A 71 -18.03 -8.22 0.34
N LYS A 72 -17.06 -8.96 -0.20
CA LYS A 72 -16.25 -9.96 0.52
C LYS A 72 -15.02 -9.33 1.17
N LEU A 73 -15.24 -8.33 2.02
CA LEU A 73 -14.17 -7.51 2.61
C LEU A 73 -13.20 -8.32 3.49
N THR A 74 -13.69 -9.33 4.21
CA THR A 74 -12.84 -10.21 5.02
C THR A 74 -11.86 -11.00 4.17
N GLN A 75 -12.32 -11.56 3.03
CA GLN A 75 -11.45 -12.25 2.09
C GLN A 75 -10.47 -11.28 1.43
N LEU A 76 -10.94 -10.08 1.05
CA LEU A 76 -10.08 -9.03 0.49
C LEU A 76 -8.92 -8.70 1.42
N LYS A 77 -9.21 -8.42 2.70
CA LYS A 77 -8.19 -8.12 3.72
C LYS A 77 -7.20 -9.27 3.89
N LYS A 78 -7.68 -10.52 3.87
CA LYS A 78 -6.81 -11.70 3.96
C LYS A 78 -5.84 -11.81 2.78
N GLU A 79 -6.32 -11.57 1.56
CA GLU A 79 -5.48 -11.59 0.35
C GLU A 79 -4.43 -10.49 0.37
N LEU A 80 -4.79 -9.30 0.84
CA LEU A 80 -3.85 -8.16 0.92
C LEU A 80 -2.85 -8.32 2.07
N LEU A 81 -3.27 -8.84 3.23
CA LEU A 81 -2.34 -9.18 4.31
C LEU A 81 -1.32 -10.23 3.89
N TYR A 82 -1.70 -11.16 3.01
CA TYR A 82 -0.75 -12.13 2.46
C TYR A 82 0.40 -11.45 1.68
N LEU A 83 0.12 -10.33 1.01
CA LEU A 83 1.18 -9.56 0.34
C LEU A 83 2.06 -8.84 1.35
N ILE A 84 1.51 -8.35 2.46
CA ILE A 84 2.26 -7.60 3.47
C ILE A 84 3.13 -8.52 4.33
N ASP A 85 2.54 -9.57 4.89
CA ASP A 85 3.24 -10.46 5.82
C ASP A 85 3.90 -11.65 5.12
N GLY A 86 3.56 -11.95 3.87
CA GLY A 86 3.99 -13.17 3.21
C GLY A 86 3.35 -14.42 3.82
N ASN A 87 3.97 -15.58 3.59
CA ASN A 87 3.55 -16.85 4.17
C ASN A 87 4.75 -17.69 4.60
N GLU A 88 4.94 -17.75 5.92
CA GLU A 88 5.99 -18.53 6.57
C GLU A 88 5.90 -20.03 6.23
N GLY A 89 4.69 -20.57 6.03
CA GLY A 89 4.48 -21.99 5.72
C GLY A 89 4.99 -22.41 4.33
N ASN A 90 5.07 -21.47 3.39
CA ASN A 90 5.49 -21.72 2.01
C ASN A 90 6.82 -21.03 1.64
N ASN A 91 7.52 -20.44 2.62
CA ASN A 91 8.71 -19.59 2.41
C ASN A 91 8.45 -18.43 1.41
N GLU A 92 7.22 -17.93 1.35
CA GLU A 92 6.90 -16.80 0.49
C GLU A 92 7.19 -15.49 1.22
N LEU A 93 8.18 -14.76 0.72
CA LEU A 93 8.51 -13.43 1.19
C LEU A 93 7.34 -12.45 0.94
N PRO A 94 7.18 -11.44 1.82
CA PRO A 94 6.35 -10.27 1.55
C PRO A 94 6.53 -9.71 0.15
N SER A 95 5.44 -9.23 -0.42
CA SER A 95 5.37 -8.49 -1.67
C SER A 95 4.74 -7.11 -1.39
N MET A 96 5.33 -6.39 -0.42
CA MET A 96 4.83 -5.10 0.07
C MET A 96 4.81 -4.02 -1.03
N ASP A 97 5.75 -4.07 -1.97
CA ASP A 97 5.76 -3.20 -3.15
C ASP A 97 4.49 -3.38 -4.01
N ILE A 98 4.06 -4.64 -4.20
CA ILE A 98 2.82 -4.96 -4.91
C ILE A 98 1.60 -4.50 -4.11
N PHE A 99 1.61 -4.68 -2.78
CA PHE A 99 0.53 -4.15 -1.95
C PHE A 99 0.38 -2.63 -2.11
N MET A 100 1.50 -1.88 -2.14
CA MET A 100 1.47 -0.43 -2.34
C MET A 100 0.90 -0.05 -3.72
N GLU A 101 1.24 -0.77 -4.79
CA GLU A 101 0.64 -0.55 -6.12
C GLU A 101 -0.87 -0.81 -6.15
N ILE A 102 -1.31 -1.88 -5.48
CA ILE A 102 -2.74 -2.18 -5.35
C ILE A 102 -3.46 -1.12 -4.52
N LEU A 103 -2.85 -0.67 -3.42
CA LEU A 103 -3.39 0.38 -2.59
C LEU A 103 -3.57 1.67 -3.40
N GLU A 104 -2.54 2.08 -4.14
CA GLU A 104 -2.60 3.23 -5.04
C GLU A 104 -3.71 3.12 -6.08
N TRP A 105 -3.82 1.97 -6.74
CA TRP A 105 -4.90 1.70 -7.69
C TRP A 105 -6.30 1.80 -7.05
N ILE A 106 -6.45 1.33 -5.80
CA ILE A 106 -7.75 1.39 -5.11
C ILE A 106 -8.08 2.81 -4.63
N ILE A 107 -7.10 3.51 -4.07
CA ILE A 107 -7.25 4.89 -3.57
C ILE A 107 -7.65 5.85 -4.70
N THR A 108 -7.11 5.64 -5.89
CA THR A 108 -7.38 6.49 -7.06
C THR A 108 -8.60 6.03 -7.86
N GLY A 109 -8.89 4.73 -7.90
CA GLY A 109 -9.87 4.15 -8.84
C GLY A 109 -11.25 3.81 -8.28
N PHE A 110 -11.43 3.74 -6.96
CA PHE A 110 -12.72 3.37 -6.34
C PHE A 110 -13.39 4.57 -5.66
N GLU A 111 -14.71 4.53 -5.49
CA GLU A 111 -15.46 5.63 -4.85
C GLU A 111 -15.60 5.44 -3.33
N SER A 112 -15.64 4.20 -2.85
CA SER A 112 -15.90 3.89 -1.43
C SER A 112 -14.77 4.39 -0.53
N LEU A 113 -15.05 5.43 0.26
CA LEU A 113 -14.12 5.98 1.26
C LEU A 113 -13.82 4.98 2.37
N ASP A 114 -14.82 4.23 2.83
CA ASP A 114 -14.65 3.19 3.87
C ASP A 114 -13.64 2.13 3.43
N LEU A 115 -13.76 1.64 2.19
CA LEU A 115 -12.80 0.68 1.62
C LEU A 115 -11.39 1.27 1.63
N LYS A 116 -11.23 2.51 1.16
CA LYS A 116 -9.93 3.19 1.10
C LYS A 116 -9.29 3.36 2.47
N ILE A 117 -10.05 3.85 3.45
CA ILE A 117 -9.59 4.01 4.83
C ILE A 117 -9.15 2.65 5.40
N GLU A 118 -9.96 1.61 5.20
CA GLU A 118 -9.67 0.25 5.67
C GLU A 118 -8.38 -0.31 5.08
N LEU A 119 -8.05 0.00 3.83
CA LEU A 119 -6.79 -0.44 3.23
C LEU A 119 -5.57 0.34 3.73
N ILE A 120 -5.72 1.64 4.05
CA ILE A 120 -4.64 2.39 4.70
C ILE A 120 -4.44 1.92 6.15
N HIS A 121 -5.52 1.57 6.85
CA HIS A 121 -5.39 0.89 8.14
C HIS A 121 -4.68 -0.45 7.99
N LEU A 122 -4.89 -1.19 6.90
CA LEU A 122 -4.14 -2.42 6.63
C LEU A 122 -2.64 -2.18 6.47
N LEU A 123 -2.24 -1.15 5.68
CA LEU A 123 -0.85 -0.72 5.53
C LEU A 123 -0.18 -0.47 6.90
N THR A 124 -0.92 0.13 7.82
CA THR A 124 -0.42 0.60 9.11
C THR A 124 -0.73 -0.35 10.26
N ASN A 125 -1.14 -1.59 9.94
CA ASN A 125 -1.51 -2.63 10.90
C ASN A 125 -2.57 -2.16 11.93
N GLY A 126 -3.47 -1.28 11.49
CA GLY A 126 -4.53 -0.66 12.30
C GLY A 126 -4.03 0.33 13.35
N LYS A 127 -2.73 0.65 13.38
CA LYS A 127 -2.14 1.51 14.42
C LYS A 127 -2.26 2.99 14.09
N TYR A 128 -2.16 3.36 12.81
CA TYR A 128 -2.30 4.74 12.38
C TYR A 128 -3.75 5.04 11.97
N LYS A 129 -4.39 5.99 12.65
CA LYS A 129 -5.80 6.32 12.42
C LYS A 129 -5.93 7.32 11.27
N VAL A 130 -6.32 6.81 10.11
CA VAL A 130 -6.79 7.64 9.00
C VAL A 130 -8.29 7.87 9.11
N ASN A 131 -8.71 9.12 8.96
CA ASN A 131 -10.10 9.54 8.80
C ASN A 131 -10.34 10.05 7.37
N GLU A 132 -11.58 10.44 7.08
CA GLU A 132 -11.96 10.96 5.76
C GLU A 132 -11.16 12.22 5.37
N GLU A 133 -10.92 13.14 6.31
CA GLU A 133 -10.13 14.35 6.06
C GLU A 133 -8.72 14.03 5.56
N ILE A 134 -8.01 13.14 6.26
CA ILE A 134 -6.65 12.69 5.88
C ILE A 134 -6.69 11.97 4.53
N LEU A 135 -7.71 11.13 4.28
CA LEU A 135 -7.85 10.43 3.01
C LEU A 135 -8.05 11.41 1.85
N LEU A 136 -8.93 12.40 2.00
CA LEU A 136 -9.18 13.40 0.96
C LEU A 136 -7.94 14.28 0.72
N GLU A 137 -7.22 14.64 1.77
CA GLU A 137 -5.94 15.36 1.67
C GLU A 137 -4.91 14.52 0.89
N LEU A 138 -4.77 13.23 1.21
CA LEU A 138 -3.90 12.28 0.51
C LEU A 138 -4.24 12.19 -0.97
N GLN A 139 -5.52 12.02 -1.32
CA GLN A 139 -5.96 11.93 -2.70
C GLN A 139 -5.70 13.23 -3.48
N ASN A 140 -6.00 14.38 -2.88
CA ASN A 140 -5.76 15.67 -3.51
C ASN A 140 -4.26 15.92 -3.76
N GLN A 141 -3.41 15.65 -2.76
CA GLN A 141 -1.96 15.80 -2.93
C GLN A 141 -1.42 14.81 -3.98
N TYR A 142 -1.95 13.58 -4.02
CA TYR A 142 -1.58 12.60 -5.05
C TYR A 142 -1.91 13.08 -6.46
N GLU A 143 -3.11 13.63 -6.69
CA GLU A 143 -3.48 14.21 -7.98
C GLU A 143 -2.60 15.41 -8.38
N ILE A 144 -2.21 16.24 -7.42
CA ILE A 144 -1.30 17.37 -7.65
C ILE A 144 0.07 16.85 -8.08
N SER A 145 0.66 15.91 -7.33
CA SER A 145 1.97 15.33 -7.66
C SER A 145 1.99 14.66 -9.03
N LEU A 146 0.91 13.97 -9.42
CA LEU A 146 0.81 13.42 -10.78
C LEU A 146 0.83 14.51 -11.85
N LYS A 147 0.07 15.60 -11.66
CA LYS A 147 0.04 16.72 -12.62
C LYS A 147 1.41 17.38 -12.73
N GLU A 148 2.09 17.60 -11.61
CA GLU A 148 3.45 18.15 -11.59
C GLU A 148 4.43 17.25 -12.33
N ASP A 149 4.36 15.93 -12.17
CA ASP A 149 5.21 15.00 -12.92
C ASP A 149 4.93 15.08 -14.44
N PHE A 150 3.66 15.16 -14.84
CA PHE A 150 3.28 15.33 -16.25
C PHE A 150 3.74 16.67 -16.85
N GLU A 151 3.61 17.77 -16.11
CA GLU A 151 4.01 19.11 -16.55
C GLU A 151 5.53 19.28 -16.61
N ASN A 152 6.26 18.60 -15.73
CA ASN A 152 7.73 18.65 -15.67
C ASN A 152 8.42 17.66 -16.62
N GLY A 153 7.67 16.90 -17.42
CA GLY A 153 8.19 16.08 -18.52
C GLY A 153 9.18 14.99 -18.08
N LYS A 154 8.93 14.34 -16.94
CA LYS A 154 9.63 13.12 -16.54
C LYS A 154 8.82 11.88 -16.85
#